data_AF-A0A0G1FF11-F1
#
_entry.id   AF-A0A0G1FF11-F1
#
_cell.length_a   1.000
_cell.length_b   1.000
_cell.length_c   1.000
_cell.angle_alpha   90.00
_cell.angle_beta   90.00
_cell.angle_gamma   90.00
#
_symmetry.space_group_name_H-M   'P 1'
#
loop_
_entity.id
_entity.type
_entity.pdbx_description
1 polymer ?
#
loop_
_entity_poly.entity_id
_entity_poly.type
_entity_poly.pdbx_seq_one_letter_code
_entity_poly.pdbx_strand_id
1 'polypeptide(L)'
;MAAGDVDGDGQVEIVTAPRQGGGPHIRVWNLQGQLESQFMALPENFRGGLSLAVGDITGDKKADIVLGIGPGGSNLVGVYNTEGYRLHQFVPYDEKYVGGVNVAVGDLDADGFNEVVVAPAGASRLPVRIYERTGVMRREFYAWPYTFRGGVNIAMGDTDGDGMAEIALGAGTGGGPQVRLFNRDGKLLQQFFAYDSKFRGGVNVAVGDLEGDGASEIITTPGTSGGPHVRAFNARGEVRTQFFVGDTKFRGGLTVGAFH
;
A
#
# COMPACT_ATOMS: atom_id res chain seq x y z
N MET A 1 5.95 -4.17 4.20
CA MET A 1 5.58 -4.55 5.58
C MET A 1 4.19 -3.99 5.81
N ALA A 2 3.39 -4.71 6.58
CA ALA A 2 2.04 -4.34 7.00
C ALA A 2 1.88 -4.79 8.47
N ALA A 3 0.89 -4.30 9.19
CA ALA A 3 0.59 -4.79 10.54
C ALA A 3 -0.91 -4.77 10.80
N GLY A 4 -1.34 -5.73 11.60
CA GLY A 4 -2.73 -5.97 12.00
C GLY A 4 -2.81 -7.27 12.80
N ASP A 5 -3.93 -7.48 13.48
CA ASP A 5 -4.23 -8.70 14.24
C ASP A 5 -4.53 -9.86 13.27
N VAL A 6 -3.48 -10.57 12.84
CA VAL A 6 -3.58 -11.61 11.79
C VAL A 6 -3.83 -13.00 12.37
N ASP A 7 -3.62 -13.20 13.67
CA ASP A 7 -3.91 -14.47 14.34
C ASP A 7 -5.23 -14.46 15.16
N GLY A 8 -5.80 -13.28 15.38
CA GLY A 8 -7.07 -13.05 16.05
C GLY A 8 -6.99 -13.08 17.58
N ASP A 9 -5.82 -12.80 18.16
CA ASP A 9 -5.62 -12.76 19.61
C ASP A 9 -5.90 -11.37 20.23
N GLY A 10 -6.17 -10.36 19.38
CA GLY A 10 -6.43 -8.97 19.77
C GLY A 10 -5.18 -8.11 19.91
N GLN A 11 -3.99 -8.64 19.59
CA GLN A 11 -2.74 -7.91 19.47
C GLN A 11 -2.40 -7.71 17.99
N VAL A 12 -1.47 -6.79 17.72
CA VAL A 12 -1.06 -6.46 16.36
C VAL A 12 0.25 -7.17 16.03
N GLU A 13 0.28 -7.90 14.92
CA GLU A 13 1.51 -8.51 14.40
C GLU A 13 2.07 -7.70 13.24
N ILE A 14 3.37 -7.82 13.04
CA ILE A 14 4.09 -7.25 11.90
C ILE A 14 4.23 -8.31 10.83
N VAL A 15 3.68 -8.06 9.66
CA VAL A 15 3.86 -8.89 8.46
C VAL A 15 4.91 -8.27 7.55
N THR A 16 5.88 -9.07 7.13
CA THR A 16 6.99 -8.63 6.29
C THR A 16 7.11 -9.48 5.03
N ALA A 17 7.45 -8.81 3.93
CA ALA A 17 7.69 -9.42 2.63
C ALA A 17 8.88 -8.70 1.96
N PRO A 18 9.79 -9.42 1.29
CA PRO A 18 10.89 -8.80 0.58
C PRO A 18 10.45 -7.99 -0.64
N ARG A 19 11.17 -6.89 -0.91
CA ARG A 19 11.04 -6.14 -2.16
C ARG A 19 11.81 -6.84 -3.28
N GLN A 20 11.88 -6.18 -4.44
CA GLN A 20 12.60 -6.68 -5.62
C GLN A 20 14.03 -7.13 -5.27
N GLY A 21 14.43 -8.30 -5.77
CA GLY A 21 15.70 -8.95 -5.46
C GLY A 21 15.66 -9.92 -4.27
N GLY A 22 14.66 -9.83 -3.40
CA GLY A 22 14.41 -10.82 -2.34
C GLY A 22 13.52 -11.98 -2.79
N GLY A 23 13.53 -13.08 -2.03
CA GLY A 23 12.64 -14.22 -2.27
C GLY A 23 11.18 -13.94 -1.87
N PRO A 24 10.21 -14.81 -2.22
CA PRO A 24 8.80 -14.59 -1.97
C PRO A 24 8.34 -15.09 -0.58
N HIS A 25 9.20 -14.98 0.43
CA HIS A 25 8.86 -15.40 1.79
C HIS A 25 8.05 -14.32 2.49
N ILE A 26 6.98 -14.75 3.16
CA ILE A 26 6.23 -13.93 4.10
C ILE A 26 6.63 -14.36 5.50
N ARG A 27 6.79 -13.39 6.40
CA ARG A 27 7.07 -13.62 7.82
C ARG A 27 6.16 -12.77 8.68
N VAL A 28 5.57 -13.40 9.67
CA VAL A 28 4.72 -12.80 10.70
C VAL A 28 5.49 -12.77 12.00
N TRP A 29 5.54 -11.60 12.64
CA TRP A 29 6.28 -11.37 13.87
C TRP A 29 5.38 -10.69 14.89
N ASN A 30 5.46 -11.08 16.16
CA ASN A 30 4.87 -10.27 17.22
C ASN A 30 5.69 -9.01 17.52
N LEU A 31 5.12 -8.14 18.35
CA LEU A 31 5.76 -6.87 18.76
C LEU A 31 7.04 -7.08 19.59
N GLN A 32 7.27 -8.27 20.15
CA GLN A 32 8.52 -8.63 20.81
C GLN A 32 9.60 -9.10 19.83
N GLY A 33 9.30 -9.13 18.53
CA GLY A 33 10.22 -9.51 17.46
C GLY A 33 10.41 -11.02 17.31
N GLN A 34 9.52 -11.83 17.88
CA GLN A 34 9.54 -13.28 17.71
C GLN A 34 8.81 -13.65 16.43
N LEU A 35 9.38 -14.59 15.66
CA LEU A 35 8.76 -15.11 14.45
C LEU A 35 7.66 -16.11 14.83
N GLU A 36 6.43 -15.84 14.41
CA GLU A 36 5.27 -16.68 14.72
C GLU A 36 4.93 -17.62 13.56
N SER A 37 4.98 -17.10 12.32
CA SER A 37 4.80 -17.92 11.13
C SER A 37 5.63 -17.44 9.94
N GLN A 38 5.87 -18.36 8.99
CA GLN A 38 6.47 -18.03 7.71
C GLN A 38 6.00 -19.00 6.62
N PHE A 39 5.85 -18.50 5.40
CA PHE A 39 5.50 -19.32 4.24
C PHE A 39 6.03 -18.70 2.93
N MET A 40 6.06 -19.49 1.86
CA MET A 40 6.40 -19.03 0.51
C MET A 40 5.11 -18.79 -0.28
N ALA A 41 4.85 -17.55 -0.69
CA ALA A 41 3.64 -17.22 -1.46
C ALA A 41 3.76 -17.59 -2.96
N LEU A 42 4.99 -17.75 -3.46
CA LEU A 42 5.33 -18.01 -4.87
C LEU A 42 6.52 -19.00 -4.96
N PRO A 43 6.83 -19.54 -6.15
CA PRO A 43 8.00 -20.37 -6.35
C PRO A 43 9.29 -19.74 -5.83
N GLU A 44 10.15 -20.53 -5.18
CA GLU A 44 11.33 -20.04 -4.43
C GLU A 44 12.34 -19.23 -5.26
N ASN A 45 12.30 -19.31 -6.58
CA ASN A 45 13.16 -18.57 -7.50
C ASN A 45 12.59 -17.19 -7.88
N PHE A 46 11.37 -16.84 -7.46
CA PHE A 46 10.79 -15.53 -7.76
C PHE A 46 11.53 -14.39 -7.05
N ARG A 47 11.86 -13.33 -7.78
CA ARG A 47 12.63 -12.17 -7.28
C ARG A 47 12.03 -10.81 -7.65
N GLY A 48 10.79 -10.78 -8.15
CA GLY A 48 10.11 -9.53 -8.55
C GLY A 48 9.68 -8.64 -7.37
N GLY A 49 9.76 -9.16 -6.15
CA GLY A 49 9.29 -8.49 -4.93
C GLY A 49 7.78 -8.58 -4.75
N LEU A 50 7.31 -8.26 -3.54
CA LEU A 50 5.90 -8.33 -3.17
C LEU A 50 5.40 -6.97 -2.65
N SER A 51 4.17 -6.62 -3.00
CA SER A 51 3.36 -5.63 -2.30
C SER A 51 2.53 -6.35 -1.25
N LEU A 52 2.41 -5.76 -0.07
CA LEU A 52 1.79 -6.39 1.10
C LEU A 52 0.87 -5.39 1.78
N ALA A 53 -0.34 -5.82 2.09
CA ALA A 53 -1.30 -5.16 2.98
C ALA A 53 -1.95 -6.22 3.87
N VAL A 54 -2.55 -5.80 5.00
CA VAL A 54 -3.35 -6.68 5.84
C VAL A 54 -4.67 -6.00 6.18
N GLY A 55 -5.71 -6.80 6.40
CA GLY A 55 -7.01 -6.37 6.87
C GLY A 55 -8.03 -7.50 6.74
N ASP A 56 -9.11 -7.44 7.51
CA ASP A 56 -10.19 -8.44 7.49
C ASP A 56 -10.94 -8.44 6.15
N ILE A 57 -10.56 -9.36 5.24
CA ILE A 57 -11.22 -9.58 3.95
C ILE A 57 -12.30 -10.65 4.10
N THR A 58 -12.05 -11.68 4.93
CA THR A 58 -12.96 -12.81 5.09
C THR A 58 -14.15 -12.53 5.99
N GLY A 59 -14.12 -11.44 6.77
CA GLY A 59 -15.18 -11.01 7.67
C GLY A 59 -15.20 -11.77 8.98
N ASP A 60 -14.08 -12.40 9.37
CA ASP A 60 -13.97 -13.22 10.58
C ASP A 60 -13.33 -12.48 11.75
N LYS A 61 -13.09 -11.16 11.58
CA LYS A 61 -12.41 -10.25 12.52
C LYS A 61 -10.93 -10.52 12.71
N LYS A 62 -10.34 -11.36 11.85
CA LYS A 62 -8.89 -11.55 11.77
C LYS A 62 -8.39 -10.89 10.51
N ALA A 63 -7.27 -10.20 10.60
CA ALA A 63 -6.68 -9.57 9.44
C ALA A 63 -6.10 -10.65 8.49
N ASP A 64 -6.51 -10.60 7.23
CA ASP A 64 -5.98 -11.45 6.18
C ASP A 64 -4.75 -10.79 5.53
N ILE A 65 -3.82 -11.62 5.05
CA ILE A 65 -2.62 -11.18 4.34
C ILE A 65 -2.93 -11.02 2.85
N VAL A 66 -2.93 -9.79 2.33
CA VAL A 66 -3.15 -9.49 0.92
C VAL A 66 -1.84 -9.19 0.22
N LEU A 67 -1.55 -9.96 -0.84
CA LEU A 67 -0.31 -9.89 -1.60
C LEU A 67 -0.55 -9.48 -3.05
N GLY A 68 0.19 -8.48 -3.49
CA GLY A 68 0.37 -8.14 -4.90
C GLY A 68 1.74 -8.57 -5.39
N ILE A 69 1.81 -9.09 -6.62
CA ILE A 69 3.09 -9.50 -7.21
C ILE A 69 3.78 -8.30 -7.86
N GLY A 70 5.06 -8.09 -7.56
CA GLY A 70 5.86 -7.01 -8.10
C GLY A 70 6.30 -7.19 -9.57
N PRO A 71 6.97 -6.18 -10.16
CA PRO A 71 7.38 -6.18 -11.57
C PRO A 71 8.21 -7.41 -11.97
N GLY A 72 7.98 -7.90 -13.19
CA GLY A 72 8.66 -9.09 -13.73
C GLY A 72 8.00 -10.42 -13.34
N GLY A 73 6.94 -10.38 -12.53
CA GLY A 73 6.03 -11.50 -12.28
C GLY A 73 4.75 -11.39 -13.09
N SER A 74 3.64 -11.81 -12.49
CA SER A 74 2.29 -11.51 -12.99
C SER A 74 1.72 -10.29 -12.25
N ASN A 75 0.45 -10.00 -12.52
CA ASN A 75 -0.35 -9.02 -11.80
C ASN A 75 -1.28 -9.66 -10.76
N LEU A 76 -1.12 -10.94 -10.43
CA LEU A 76 -1.98 -11.67 -9.50
C LEU A 76 -2.03 -10.97 -8.12
N VAL A 77 -3.24 -10.91 -7.56
CA VAL A 77 -3.48 -10.59 -6.16
C VAL A 77 -3.96 -11.84 -5.45
N GLY A 78 -3.35 -12.17 -4.32
CA GLY A 78 -3.72 -13.31 -3.48
C GLY A 78 -4.00 -12.90 -2.05
N VAL A 79 -4.95 -13.58 -1.41
CA VAL A 79 -5.34 -13.40 -0.01
C VAL A 79 -4.99 -14.68 0.74
N TYR A 80 -4.30 -14.56 1.87
CA TYR A 80 -3.72 -15.67 2.62
C TYR A 80 -3.98 -15.52 4.11
N ASN A 81 -4.07 -16.64 4.81
CA ASN A 81 -3.98 -16.65 6.27
C ASN A 81 -2.51 -16.78 6.74
N THR A 82 -2.29 -16.81 8.05
CA THR A 82 -0.95 -16.89 8.67
C THR A 82 -0.24 -18.21 8.43
N GLU A 83 -0.95 -19.30 8.16
CA GLU A 83 -0.34 -20.58 7.77
C GLU A 83 0.05 -20.66 6.27
N GLY A 84 -0.30 -19.64 5.48
CA GLY A 84 -0.02 -19.56 4.05
C GLY A 84 -1.03 -20.26 3.17
N TYR A 85 -2.19 -20.66 3.71
CA TYR A 85 -3.30 -21.11 2.88
C TYR A 85 -3.89 -19.94 2.10
N ARG A 86 -3.98 -20.08 0.79
CA ARG A 86 -4.57 -19.08 -0.09
C ARG A 86 -6.09 -19.18 -0.03
N LEU A 87 -6.72 -18.18 0.58
CA LEU A 87 -8.16 -18.08 0.77
C LEU A 87 -8.85 -17.61 -0.50
N HIS A 88 -8.24 -16.63 -1.18
CA HIS A 88 -8.77 -16.03 -2.40
C HIS A 88 -7.66 -15.60 -3.35
N GLN A 89 -7.97 -15.45 -4.64
CA GLN A 89 -7.07 -14.83 -5.61
C GLN A 89 -7.85 -14.28 -6.80
N PHE A 90 -7.29 -13.24 -7.42
CA PHE A 90 -7.85 -12.66 -8.64
C PHE A 90 -6.76 -11.97 -9.47
N VAL A 91 -7.07 -11.79 -10.76
CA VAL A 91 -6.16 -11.15 -11.72
C VAL A 91 -6.76 -9.80 -12.12
N PRO A 92 -6.15 -8.68 -11.68
CA PRO A 92 -6.74 -7.35 -11.77
C PRO A 92 -6.58 -6.67 -13.12
N TYR A 93 -5.73 -7.15 -14.03
CA TYR A 93 -5.55 -6.59 -15.39
C TYR A 93 -5.36 -7.74 -16.39
N ASP A 94 -5.17 -7.43 -17.68
CA ASP A 94 -4.81 -8.45 -18.68
C ASP A 94 -3.62 -9.30 -18.19
N GLU A 95 -3.71 -10.63 -18.31
CA GLU A 95 -2.69 -11.57 -17.82
C GLU A 95 -1.30 -11.34 -18.44
N LYS A 96 -1.24 -10.68 -19.60
CA LYS A 96 0.02 -10.29 -20.25
C LYS A 96 0.70 -9.10 -19.56
N TYR A 97 0.00 -8.40 -18.67
CA TYR A 97 0.60 -7.32 -17.89
C TYR A 97 1.48 -7.89 -16.75
N VAL A 98 2.78 -7.84 -16.99
CA VAL A 98 3.84 -8.30 -16.06
C VAL A 98 4.49 -7.16 -15.29
N GLY A 99 3.87 -5.97 -15.29
CA GLY A 99 4.39 -4.80 -14.58
C GLY A 99 4.18 -4.85 -13.07
N GLY A 100 3.47 -5.87 -12.57
CA GLY A 100 3.17 -6.04 -11.15
C GLY A 100 2.16 -5.03 -10.61
N VAL A 101 1.75 -5.23 -9.36
CA VAL A 101 0.71 -4.45 -8.71
C VAL A 101 1.09 -4.09 -7.27
N ASN A 102 0.67 -2.90 -6.86
CA ASN A 102 0.63 -2.48 -5.47
C ASN A 102 -0.79 -2.66 -4.94
N VAL A 103 -0.92 -3.06 -3.68
CA VAL A 103 -2.19 -3.33 -3.01
C VAL A 103 -2.30 -2.54 -1.71
N ALA A 104 -3.51 -2.09 -1.39
CA ALA A 104 -3.91 -1.56 -0.09
C ALA A 104 -5.27 -2.13 0.30
N VAL A 105 -5.52 -2.17 1.61
CA VAL A 105 -6.72 -2.75 2.22
C VAL A 105 -7.27 -1.75 3.23
N GLY A 106 -8.59 -1.63 3.31
CA GLY A 106 -9.29 -0.84 4.33
C GLY A 106 -10.78 -0.72 4.00
N ASP A 107 -11.57 -0.36 4.99
CA ASP A 107 -13.02 -0.21 4.90
C ASP A 107 -13.36 1.14 4.25
N LEU A 108 -13.67 1.12 2.96
CA LEU A 108 -13.99 2.32 2.18
C LEU A 108 -15.43 2.81 2.39
N ASP A 109 -16.24 2.06 3.13
CA ASP A 109 -17.67 2.33 3.21
C ASP A 109 -18.36 2.18 4.56
N ALA A 110 -17.56 1.94 5.58
CA ALA A 110 -17.94 1.78 6.97
C ALA A 110 -18.96 0.65 7.19
N ASP A 111 -18.94 -0.41 6.38
CA ASP A 111 -19.77 -1.60 6.59
C ASP A 111 -19.12 -2.65 7.50
N GLY A 112 -17.86 -2.44 7.89
CA GLY A 112 -17.08 -3.31 8.76
C GLY A 112 -16.31 -4.40 8.02
N PHE A 113 -16.36 -4.43 6.68
CA PHE A 113 -15.52 -5.29 5.85
C PHE A 113 -14.51 -4.43 5.09
N ASN A 114 -13.32 -4.98 4.83
CA ASN A 114 -12.33 -4.24 4.06
C ASN A 114 -12.41 -4.52 2.56
N GLU A 115 -12.23 -3.47 1.77
CA GLU A 115 -12.02 -3.54 0.33
C GLU A 115 -10.55 -3.70 -0.01
N VAL A 116 -10.28 -4.19 -1.22
CA VAL A 116 -8.93 -4.24 -1.78
C VAL A 116 -8.80 -3.23 -2.91
N VAL A 117 -7.86 -2.30 -2.79
CA VAL A 117 -7.51 -1.38 -3.87
C VAL A 117 -6.19 -1.79 -4.50
N VAL A 118 -6.20 -1.90 -5.82
CA VAL A 118 -5.08 -2.39 -6.63
C VAL A 118 -4.65 -1.32 -7.62
N ALA A 119 -3.36 -1.04 -7.65
CA ALA A 119 -2.76 -0.06 -8.56
C ALA A 119 -1.59 -0.68 -9.34
N PRO A 120 -1.33 -0.24 -10.59
CA PRO A 120 -0.17 -0.74 -11.34
C PRO A 120 1.14 -0.29 -10.69
N ALA A 121 2.01 -1.24 -10.34
CA ALA A 121 3.32 -0.93 -9.73
C ALA A 121 4.35 -0.49 -10.78
N GLY A 122 4.37 -1.16 -11.93
CA GLY A 122 5.27 -0.88 -13.04
C GLY A 122 4.67 0.04 -14.09
N ALA A 123 5.49 0.40 -15.07
CA ALA A 123 5.09 1.38 -16.08
C ALA A 123 3.89 0.92 -16.91
N SER A 124 2.78 1.66 -16.85
CA SER A 124 1.55 1.30 -17.54
C SER A 124 0.63 2.51 -17.75
N ARG A 125 -0.48 2.31 -18.46
CA ARG A 125 -1.61 3.25 -18.52
C ARG A 125 -2.85 2.61 -17.89
N LEU A 126 -2.66 1.73 -16.93
CA LEU A 126 -3.76 1.01 -16.32
C LEU A 126 -4.40 1.89 -15.23
N PRO A 127 -5.73 1.81 -15.05
CA PRO A 127 -6.42 2.52 -13.98
C PRO A 127 -6.09 1.87 -12.63
N VAL A 128 -6.42 2.58 -11.54
CA VAL A 128 -6.57 1.98 -10.22
C VAL A 128 -7.92 1.26 -10.16
N ARG A 129 -7.98 0.11 -9.51
CA ARG A 129 -9.19 -0.72 -9.39
C ARG A 129 -9.52 -0.99 -7.92
N ILE A 130 -10.80 -0.91 -7.58
CA ILE A 130 -11.35 -1.18 -6.25
C ILE A 130 -12.14 -2.49 -6.34
N TYR A 131 -11.85 -3.41 -5.43
CA TYR A 131 -12.47 -4.72 -5.34
C TYR A 131 -13.18 -4.86 -4.00
N GLU A 132 -14.38 -5.43 -4.07
CA GLU A 132 -15.08 -5.95 -2.91
C GLU A 132 -14.32 -7.17 -2.36
N ARG A 133 -14.59 -7.53 -1.11
CA ARG A 133 -13.97 -8.68 -0.43
C ARG A 133 -14.11 -10.02 -1.16
N THR A 134 -15.12 -10.14 -2.03
CA THR A 134 -15.39 -11.34 -2.85
C THR A 134 -14.53 -11.43 -4.12
N GLY A 135 -13.69 -10.43 -4.38
CA GLY A 135 -12.90 -10.30 -5.62
C GLY A 135 -13.66 -9.70 -6.80
N VAL A 136 -14.89 -9.22 -6.58
CA VAL A 136 -15.67 -8.52 -7.61
C VAL A 136 -15.15 -7.08 -7.73
N MET A 137 -14.76 -6.69 -8.94
CA MET A 137 -14.36 -5.31 -9.22
C MET A 137 -15.58 -4.39 -9.17
N ARG A 138 -15.52 -3.38 -8.31
CA ARG A 138 -16.59 -2.40 -8.11
C ARG A 138 -16.37 -1.15 -8.96
N ARG A 139 -15.12 -0.68 -9.00
CA ARG A 139 -14.77 0.61 -9.60
C ARG A 139 -13.39 0.58 -10.23
N GLU A 140 -13.22 1.37 -11.28
CA GLU A 140 -11.91 1.72 -11.80
C GLU A 140 -11.83 3.22 -12.13
N PHE A 141 -10.66 3.81 -11.94
CA PHE A 141 -10.42 5.23 -12.21
C PHE A 141 -8.95 5.53 -12.51
N TYR A 142 -8.70 6.63 -13.22
CA TYR A 142 -7.34 7.08 -13.53
C TYR A 142 -6.88 8.12 -12.50
N ALA A 143 -5.85 7.78 -11.73
CA ALA A 143 -5.31 8.67 -10.70
C ALA A 143 -4.55 9.88 -11.27
N TRP A 144 -3.98 9.75 -12.48
CA TRP A 144 -3.26 10.79 -13.21
C TRP A 144 -3.70 10.85 -14.68
N PRO A 145 -3.34 11.92 -15.42
CA PRO A 145 -3.58 11.97 -16.87
C PRO A 145 -3.02 10.73 -17.59
N TYR A 146 -3.70 10.30 -18.65
CA TYR A 146 -3.40 9.09 -19.43
C TYR A 146 -1.98 9.04 -20.04
N THR A 147 -1.25 10.15 -20.00
CA THR A 147 0.16 10.24 -20.43
C THR A 147 1.14 9.78 -19.36
N PHE A 148 0.74 9.77 -18.08
CA PHE A 148 1.59 9.29 -16.98
C PHE A 148 1.74 7.77 -17.04
N ARG A 149 2.96 7.30 -16.75
CA ARG A 149 3.29 5.86 -16.78
C ARG A 149 4.20 5.43 -15.64
N GLY A 150 4.34 6.20 -14.56
CA GLY A 150 5.36 5.95 -13.53
C GLY A 150 5.03 4.87 -12.50
N GLY A 151 3.93 4.12 -12.67
CA GLY A 151 3.36 3.30 -11.61
C GLY A 151 2.74 4.14 -10.49
N VAL A 152 2.06 3.50 -9.55
CA VAL A 152 1.30 4.15 -8.49
C VAL A 152 1.60 3.49 -7.16
N ASN A 153 2.09 4.28 -6.20
CA ASN A 153 2.17 3.88 -4.80
C ASN A 153 0.82 4.15 -4.13
N ILE A 154 0.38 3.26 -3.25
CA ILE A 154 -0.95 3.29 -2.65
C ILE A 154 -0.89 2.99 -1.15
N ALA A 155 -1.74 3.68 -0.39
CA ALA A 155 -2.09 3.39 0.99
C ALA A 155 -3.56 3.77 1.23
N MET A 156 -4.14 3.28 2.33
CA MET A 156 -5.51 3.58 2.72
C MET A 156 -5.60 3.81 4.22
N GLY A 157 -6.58 4.63 4.62
CA GLY A 157 -6.97 4.86 6.00
C GLY A 157 -7.91 6.06 6.09
N ASP A 158 -8.67 6.15 7.19
CA ASP A 158 -9.60 7.26 7.46
C ASP A 158 -8.78 8.51 7.74
N THR A 159 -8.68 9.44 6.79
CA THR A 159 -7.81 10.63 6.90
C THR A 159 -8.54 11.87 7.39
N ASP A 160 -9.87 11.85 7.39
CA ASP A 160 -10.69 12.98 7.83
C ASP A 160 -11.57 12.70 9.07
N GLY A 161 -11.52 11.48 9.59
CA GLY A 161 -12.13 11.04 10.84
C GLY A 161 -13.62 10.73 10.70
N ASP A 162 -14.10 10.38 9.50
CA ASP A 162 -15.51 10.12 9.23
C ASP A 162 -15.91 8.63 9.38
N GLY A 163 -14.94 7.76 9.63
CA GLY A 163 -15.08 6.31 9.76
C GLY A 163 -14.97 5.54 8.44
N MET A 164 -14.80 6.22 7.30
CA MET A 164 -14.50 5.60 6.01
C MET A 164 -13.03 5.83 5.64
N ALA A 165 -12.40 4.85 5.02
CA ALA A 165 -11.03 5.02 4.55
C ALA A 165 -10.98 5.84 3.24
N GLU A 166 -9.97 6.71 3.14
CA GLU A 166 -9.56 7.31 1.88
C GLU A 166 -8.47 6.50 1.18
N ILE A 167 -8.43 6.63 -0.14
CA ILE A 167 -7.37 6.08 -0.99
C ILE A 167 -6.29 7.16 -1.19
N ALA A 168 -5.13 6.98 -0.57
CA ALA A 168 -3.98 7.85 -0.76
C ALA A 168 -3.05 7.30 -1.84
N LEU A 169 -2.87 8.06 -2.92
CA LEU A 169 -2.04 7.68 -4.07
C LEU A 169 -0.82 8.59 -4.22
N GLY A 170 0.35 7.98 -4.37
CA GLY A 170 1.60 8.64 -4.71
C GLY A 170 2.05 8.30 -6.13
N ALA A 171 2.50 9.31 -6.89
CA ALA A 171 3.07 9.04 -8.21
C ALA A 171 4.38 8.26 -8.07
N GLY A 172 4.54 7.17 -8.83
CA GLY A 172 5.77 6.40 -8.85
C GLY A 172 6.93 7.03 -9.63
N THR A 173 7.89 6.21 -10.05
CA THR A 173 9.15 6.67 -10.67
C THR A 173 8.91 7.47 -11.95
N GLY A 174 9.61 8.61 -12.09
CA GLY A 174 9.43 9.55 -13.20
C GLY A 174 8.29 10.55 -12.99
N GLY A 175 7.42 10.32 -12.00
CA GLY A 175 6.41 11.27 -11.54
C GLY A 175 6.95 12.30 -10.57
N GLY A 176 6.21 13.41 -10.40
CA GLY A 176 6.48 14.38 -9.33
C GLY A 176 6.16 13.80 -7.94
N PRO A 177 6.52 14.49 -6.84
CA PRO A 177 6.16 14.07 -5.48
C PRO A 177 4.69 14.37 -5.15
N GLN A 178 3.80 14.07 -6.08
CA GLN A 178 2.39 14.39 -5.96
C GLN A 178 1.67 13.28 -5.18
N VAL A 179 0.95 13.69 -4.14
CA VAL A 179 -0.02 12.87 -3.43
C VAL A 179 -1.42 13.29 -3.85
N ARG A 180 -2.31 12.32 -4.02
CA ARG A 180 -3.73 12.52 -4.35
C ARG A 180 -4.59 11.60 -3.48
N LEU A 181 -5.64 12.16 -2.89
CA LEU A 181 -6.64 11.43 -2.10
C LEU A 181 -7.91 11.22 -2.92
N PHE A 182 -8.48 10.03 -2.83
CA PHE A 182 -9.71 9.66 -3.50
C PHE A 182 -10.67 8.96 -2.54
N ASN A 183 -11.97 9.12 -2.77
CA ASN A 183 -12.99 8.32 -2.08
C ASN A 183 -13.23 6.97 -2.78
N ARG A 184 -14.13 6.16 -2.22
CA ARG A 184 -14.60 4.86 -2.76
C ARG A 184 -15.13 4.90 -4.19
N ASP A 185 -15.60 6.04 -4.68
CA ASP A 185 -16.12 6.20 -6.05
C ASP A 185 -15.02 6.57 -7.07
N GLY A 186 -13.78 6.71 -6.61
CA GLY A 186 -12.66 7.22 -7.41
C GLY A 186 -12.73 8.72 -7.66
N LYS A 187 -13.48 9.48 -6.84
CA LYS A 187 -13.54 10.93 -6.92
C LYS A 187 -12.35 11.54 -6.18
N LEU A 188 -11.62 12.43 -6.84
CA LEU A 188 -10.52 13.18 -6.24
C LEU A 188 -11.07 14.09 -5.12
N LEU A 189 -10.52 13.93 -3.91
CA LEU A 189 -10.83 14.74 -2.74
C LEU A 189 -9.81 15.85 -2.55
N GLN A 190 -8.52 15.50 -2.59
CA GLN A 190 -7.41 16.43 -2.37
C GLN A 190 -6.18 16.05 -3.19
N GLN A 191 -5.32 17.04 -3.48
CA GLN A 191 -3.99 16.79 -4.04
C GLN A 191 -2.99 17.83 -3.58
N PHE A 192 -1.74 17.41 -3.36
CA PHE A 192 -0.64 18.30 -2.98
C PHE A 192 0.72 17.73 -3.40
N PHE A 193 1.76 18.56 -3.36
CA PHE A 193 3.15 18.11 -3.54
C PHE A 193 3.82 17.95 -2.18
N ALA A 194 4.26 16.73 -1.86
CA ALA A 194 4.90 16.42 -0.57
C ALA A 194 6.34 16.99 -0.48
N TYR A 195 6.99 17.20 -1.63
CA TYR A 195 8.36 17.69 -1.77
C TYR A 195 8.44 18.74 -2.89
N ASP A 196 9.66 19.20 -3.21
CA ASP A 196 9.89 20.15 -4.31
C ASP A 196 9.22 19.68 -5.60
N SER A 197 8.38 20.53 -6.20
CA SER A 197 7.59 20.19 -7.38
C SER A 197 8.44 19.88 -8.63
N LYS A 198 9.74 20.13 -8.62
CA LYS A 198 10.70 19.75 -9.68
C LYS A 198 11.30 18.36 -9.45
N PHE A 199 11.16 17.77 -8.27
CA PHE A 199 11.60 16.40 -8.01
C PHE A 199 10.81 15.42 -8.89
N ARG A 200 11.47 14.37 -9.40
CA ARG A 200 10.88 13.39 -10.34
C ARG A 200 11.08 11.93 -9.91
N GLY A 201 11.47 11.72 -8.65
CA GLY A 201 11.63 10.38 -8.09
C GLY A 201 10.33 9.72 -7.67
N GLY A 202 9.19 10.42 -7.76
CA GLY A 202 7.92 9.99 -7.20
C GLY A 202 7.83 10.17 -5.69
N VAL A 203 6.78 9.62 -5.10
CA VAL A 203 6.52 9.66 -3.65
C VAL A 203 5.90 8.34 -3.21
N ASN A 204 6.44 7.75 -2.15
CA ASN A 204 5.79 6.63 -1.45
C ASN A 204 4.87 7.20 -0.38
N VAL A 205 3.78 6.49 -0.11
CA VAL A 205 2.73 6.90 0.83
C VAL A 205 2.44 5.77 1.80
N ALA A 206 2.10 6.13 3.04
CA ALA A 206 1.47 5.31 4.06
C ALA A 206 0.42 6.18 4.76
N VAL A 207 -0.53 5.55 5.44
CA VAL A 207 -1.57 6.24 6.20
C VAL A 207 -1.69 5.57 7.57
N GLY A 208 -1.82 6.36 8.63
CA GLY A 208 -2.10 5.88 9.99
C GLY A 208 -2.24 7.03 10.98
N ASP A 209 -2.99 6.83 12.06
CA ASP A 209 -3.22 7.85 13.10
C ASP A 209 -1.99 7.94 14.01
N LEU A 210 -1.23 9.01 13.84
CA LEU A 210 -0.02 9.27 14.62
C LEU A 210 -0.31 10.06 15.88
N GLU A 211 -1.45 10.75 15.93
CA GLU A 211 -1.83 11.68 17.00
C GLU A 211 -2.85 11.08 17.97
N GLY A 212 -3.46 9.94 17.62
CA GLY A 212 -4.48 9.24 18.40
C GLY A 212 -5.82 9.96 18.42
N ASP A 213 -6.12 10.76 17.39
CA ASP A 213 -7.32 11.61 17.31
C ASP A 213 -8.44 11.02 16.44
N GLY A 214 -8.20 9.85 15.84
CA GLY A 214 -9.13 9.16 14.95
C GLY A 214 -9.01 9.57 13.49
N ALA A 215 -8.26 10.62 13.15
CA ALA A 215 -7.96 11.01 11.77
C ALA A 215 -6.51 10.65 11.42
N SER A 216 -6.35 9.79 10.43
CA SER A 216 -5.04 9.27 10.02
C SER A 216 -4.21 10.31 9.26
N GLU A 217 -2.93 10.42 9.61
CA GLU A 217 -1.95 11.17 8.84
C GLU A 217 -1.49 10.42 7.59
N ILE A 218 -1.23 11.18 6.54
CA ILE A 218 -0.56 10.71 5.32
C ILE A 218 0.93 10.88 5.47
N ILE A 219 1.65 9.78 5.57
CA ILE A 219 3.10 9.77 5.72
C ILE A 219 3.73 9.51 4.37
N THR A 220 4.73 10.31 4.03
CA THR A 220 5.38 10.25 2.74
C THR A 220 6.88 10.10 2.89
N THR A 221 7.47 9.46 1.88
CA THR A 221 8.91 9.49 1.64
C THR A 221 9.17 9.75 0.17
N PRO A 222 10.26 10.43 -0.21
CA PRO A 222 10.59 10.60 -1.60
C PRO A 222 11.03 9.25 -2.20
N GLY A 223 10.63 9.02 -3.44
CA GLY A 223 11.03 7.82 -4.18
C GLY A 223 12.49 7.86 -4.65
N THR A 224 12.76 7.27 -5.81
CA THR A 224 14.12 7.09 -6.36
C THR A 224 14.93 8.38 -6.38
N SER A 225 16.18 8.33 -5.93
CA SER A 225 17.09 9.50 -5.79
C SER A 225 16.64 10.56 -4.77
N GLY A 226 15.63 10.27 -3.96
CA GLY A 226 15.17 11.11 -2.85
C GLY A 226 16.08 11.01 -1.62
N GLY A 227 16.19 12.10 -0.86
CA GLY A 227 16.85 12.10 0.45
C GLY A 227 16.03 11.35 1.51
N PRO A 228 16.58 11.09 2.72
CA PRO A 228 15.86 10.32 3.73
C PRO A 228 14.81 11.14 4.50
N HIS A 229 14.15 12.07 3.82
CA HIS A 229 13.17 12.97 4.43
C HIS A 229 11.83 12.27 4.56
N VAL A 230 11.32 12.16 5.77
CA VAL A 230 9.97 11.68 6.06
C VAL A 230 9.11 12.88 6.43
N ARG A 231 7.88 12.92 5.91
CA ARG A 231 6.89 13.97 6.22
C ARG A 231 5.53 13.35 6.45
N ALA A 232 4.83 13.79 7.49
CA ALA A 232 3.43 13.47 7.73
C ALA A 232 2.55 14.69 7.44
N PHE A 233 1.39 14.46 6.84
CA PHE A 233 0.42 15.48 6.45
C PHE A 233 -0.97 15.11 6.94
N ASN A 234 -1.80 16.09 7.26
CA ASN A 234 -3.25 15.85 7.40
C ASN A 234 -3.94 15.70 6.03
N ALA A 235 -5.23 15.37 6.03
CA ALA A 235 -6.04 15.27 4.80
C ALA A 235 -6.05 16.53 3.92
N ARG A 236 -5.75 17.71 4.47
CA ARG A 236 -5.67 18.98 3.72
C ARG A 236 -4.31 19.15 3.01
N GLY A 237 -3.32 18.32 3.31
CA GLY A 237 -1.96 18.43 2.80
C GLY A 237 -1.08 19.40 3.58
N GLU A 238 -1.45 19.72 4.82
CA GLU A 238 -0.66 20.54 5.74
C GLU A 238 0.31 19.65 6.51
N VAL A 239 1.57 20.07 6.65
CA VAL A 239 2.60 19.28 7.34
C VAL A 239 2.30 19.24 8.84
N ARG A 240 2.16 18.04 9.40
CA ARG A 240 2.08 17.79 10.85
C ARG A 240 3.46 17.65 11.47
N THR A 241 4.30 16.80 10.87
CA THR A 241 5.67 16.55 11.33
C THR A 241 6.60 16.19 10.17
N GLN A 242 7.90 16.40 10.36
CA GLN A 242 8.93 16.00 9.40
C GLN A 242 10.29 15.77 10.05
N PHE A 243 11.05 14.80 9.55
CA PHE A 243 12.39 14.46 10.04
C PHE A 243 13.22 13.73 8.98
N PHE A 244 14.53 13.59 9.20
CA PHE A 244 15.42 12.80 8.35
C PHE A 244 15.79 11.48 9.03
N VAL A 245 15.73 10.37 8.29
CA VAL A 245 16.10 9.04 8.79
C VAL A 245 17.53 8.68 8.38
N GLY A 246 18.44 8.63 9.34
CA GLY A 246 19.85 8.31 9.08
C GLY A 246 20.61 9.43 8.38
N ASP A 247 21.64 9.07 7.60
CA ASP A 247 22.53 10.05 6.95
C ASP A 247 21.77 10.87 5.89
N THR A 248 21.71 12.19 6.08
CA THR A 248 21.14 13.16 5.14
C THR A 248 21.70 13.09 3.70
N LYS A 249 22.83 12.42 3.46
CA LYS A 249 23.40 12.16 2.13
C LYS A 249 22.85 10.90 1.45
N PHE A 250 22.10 10.05 2.17
CA PHE A 250 21.47 8.86 1.60
C PHE A 250 20.49 9.23 0.47
N ARG A 251 20.55 8.50 -0.65
CA ARG A 251 19.69 8.74 -1.84
C ARG A 251 18.99 7.49 -2.37
N GLY A 252 18.93 6.43 -1.56
CA GLY A 252 18.36 5.13 -1.98
C GLY A 252 16.82 5.08 -1.97
N GLY A 253 16.15 6.14 -1.50
CA GLY A 253 14.71 6.14 -1.25
C GLY A 253 14.34 5.38 0.03
N LEU A 254 13.19 5.70 0.61
CA LEU A 254 12.68 5.05 1.82
C LEU A 254 11.32 4.38 1.55
N THR A 255 11.00 3.32 2.26
CA THR A 255 9.63 2.77 2.33
C THR A 255 9.02 3.22 3.64
N VAL A 256 7.72 3.45 3.66
CA VAL A 256 6.99 3.75 4.90
C VAL A 256 5.77 2.85 5.01
N GLY A 257 5.43 2.49 6.24
CA GLY A 257 4.17 1.88 6.66
C GLY A 257 3.77 2.53 7.97
N ALA A 258 2.46 2.60 8.24
CA ALA A 258 1.90 3.00 9.52
C ALA A 258 0.77 2.04 9.85
N PHE A 259 0.55 1.86 11.16
CA PHE A 259 -0.32 0.84 11.73
C PHE A 259 -1.06 1.47 12.90
N HIS A 260 -2.30 1.03 13.10
CA HIS A 260 -3.15 1.37 14.24
C HIS A 260 -3.11 0.26 15.28
#